data_AF-V6DFP3-F1
#
_entry.id   AF-V6DFP3-F1
#
_cell.length_a   1.000
_cell.length_b   1.000
_cell.length_c   1.000
_cell.angle_alpha   90.00
_cell.angle_beta   90.00
_cell.angle_gamma   90.00
#
_symmetry.space_group_name_H-M   'P 1'
#
loop_
_entity.id
_entity.type
_entity.pdbx_description
1 polymer ?
#
loop_
_entity_poly.entity_id
_entity_poly.type
_entity_poly.pdbx_seq_one_letter_code
_entity_poly.pdbx_strand_id
1 'polypeptide(L)'
;MIENSNSEKKIKKNKCSSDNHNNHDHNHNHEDGSHDHGVIQEFLHHFPYAIFSVALSMIILSLLDYNGQADNLERSCSGFHMLFHSFHFLHILFASTGTVLTYSRFAKNPTLIKTLLIGTISPMIFCILSDVLLPYLSGYALGVEMDLHICFYRELHNVLPFLLMGVLNGLVLKSHHSAALNVFSLGSHFTHILISSLASLFYMVSHGFHNWYPQMGYVFLFLVIAIVVPCTFSDVIIPMYFAYKEPNKK
;
A
#
# COMPACT_ATOMS: atom_id res chain seq x y z
N MET A 1 -6.68 -57.15 -34.59
CA MET A 1 -7.50 -58.30 -35.04
C MET A 1 -8.48 -58.58 -33.90
N ILE A 2 -9.77 -58.43 -34.21
CA ILE A 2 -10.92 -58.45 -33.30
C ILE A 2 -11.35 -59.90 -33.08
N GLU A 3 -11.80 -60.26 -31.86
CA GLU A 3 -13.02 -61.03 -31.52
C GLU A 3 -13.00 -61.37 -30.01
N ASN A 4 -13.95 -60.87 -29.20
CA ASN A 4 -15.24 -61.49 -28.81
C ASN A 4 -15.06 -62.81 -28.02
N SER A 5 -15.73 -63.13 -26.90
CA SER A 5 -17.06 -62.76 -26.38
C SER A 5 -17.31 -63.45 -25.01
N ASN A 6 -18.33 -62.97 -24.29
CA ASN A 6 -19.20 -63.68 -23.31
C ASN A 6 -18.74 -63.93 -21.86
N SER A 7 -19.43 -63.32 -20.89
CA SER A 7 -20.64 -63.92 -20.26
C SER A 7 -21.05 -63.15 -19.00
N GLU A 8 -22.32 -62.72 -18.98
CA GLU A 8 -23.02 -62.16 -17.82
C GLU A 8 -23.16 -63.15 -16.65
N LYS A 9 -23.25 -62.64 -15.41
CA LYS A 9 -24.02 -63.26 -14.32
C LYS A 9 -24.52 -62.22 -13.31
N LYS A 10 -25.84 -62.01 -13.32
CA LYS A 10 -26.66 -61.31 -12.31
C LYS A 10 -26.80 -62.16 -11.04
N ILE A 11 -26.64 -61.56 -9.86
CA ILE A 11 -27.34 -62.00 -8.63
C ILE A 11 -27.78 -60.76 -7.82
N LYS A 12 -29.10 -60.64 -7.59
CA LYS A 12 -29.77 -59.74 -6.64
C LYS A 12 -30.49 -60.61 -5.59
N LYS A 13 -30.45 -60.21 -4.31
CA LYS A 13 -31.42 -60.46 -3.19
C LYS A 13 -30.88 -59.68 -1.95
N ASN A 14 -31.44 -58.54 -1.51
CA ASN A 14 -32.63 -58.28 -0.64
C ASN A 14 -32.71 -59.19 0.61
N LYS A 15 -33.02 -58.79 1.87
CA LYS A 15 -33.43 -57.55 2.59
C LYS A 15 -33.67 -57.92 4.09
N CYS A 16 -33.33 -57.07 5.09
CA CYS A 16 -34.16 -56.54 6.21
C CYS A 16 -33.30 -55.88 7.33
N SER A 17 -33.47 -54.57 7.65
CA SER A 17 -34.32 -53.90 8.69
C SER A 17 -33.87 -54.23 10.14
N SER A 18 -33.64 -53.34 11.11
CA SER A 18 -34.17 -52.00 11.53
C SER A 18 -33.11 -51.37 12.48
N ASP A 19 -32.86 -50.05 12.58
CA ASP A 19 -33.43 -49.09 13.55
C ASP A 19 -32.61 -47.77 13.39
N ASN A 20 -33.18 -46.59 13.11
CA ASN A 20 -33.91 -45.64 13.95
C ASN A 20 -33.02 -44.45 14.42
N HIS A 21 -33.53 -43.24 14.18
CA HIS A 21 -33.18 -41.94 14.76
C HIS A 21 -31.98 -41.08 14.26
N ASN A 22 -32.38 -40.01 13.55
CA ASN A 22 -32.06 -38.58 13.75
C ASN A 22 -31.41 -37.86 12.57
N ASN A 23 -32.30 -37.25 11.78
CA ASN A 23 -32.04 -36.07 10.96
C ASN A 23 -31.44 -34.95 11.82
N HIS A 24 -30.25 -34.50 11.47
CA HIS A 24 -29.85 -33.11 11.65
C HIS A 24 -29.38 -32.58 10.29
N ASP A 25 -30.35 -32.10 9.51
CA ASP A 25 -30.10 -31.20 8.39
C ASP A 25 -29.58 -29.87 8.95
N HIS A 26 -28.26 -29.75 9.03
CA HIS A 26 -27.61 -28.44 9.20
C HIS A 26 -27.63 -27.71 7.87
N ASN A 27 -28.78 -27.10 7.60
CA ASN A 27 -28.95 -26.09 6.57
C ASN A 27 -28.21 -24.82 7.02
N HIS A 28 -26.89 -24.77 6.79
CA HIS A 28 -26.13 -23.54 6.93
C HIS A 28 -26.44 -22.64 5.73
N ASN A 29 -27.49 -21.85 5.89
CA ASN A 29 -27.64 -20.58 5.21
C ASN A 29 -26.43 -19.72 5.59
N HIS A 30 -25.37 -19.77 4.79
CA HIS A 30 -24.38 -18.72 4.79
C HIS A 30 -25.05 -17.50 4.18
N GLU A 31 -25.60 -16.67 5.06
CA GLU A 31 -25.96 -15.30 4.77
C GLU A 31 -24.73 -14.62 4.15
N ASP A 32 -24.89 -14.22 2.88
CA ASP A 32 -24.01 -13.29 2.18
C ASP A 32 -23.98 -11.96 2.98
N GLY A 33 -23.05 -11.88 3.92
CA GLY A 33 -22.70 -10.66 4.61
C GLY A 33 -21.98 -9.74 3.64
N SER A 34 -22.71 -8.77 3.08
CA SER A 34 -22.14 -7.65 2.34
C SER A 34 -21.13 -6.90 3.20
N HIS A 35 -19.84 -7.18 3.01
CA HIS A 35 -18.76 -6.42 3.64
C HIS A 35 -18.57 -5.09 2.90
N ASP A 36 -19.46 -4.13 3.15
CA ASP A 36 -19.18 -2.72 2.89
C ASP A 36 -18.17 -2.25 3.96
N HIS A 37 -16.89 -2.53 3.73
CA HIS A 37 -15.81 -1.89 4.47
C HIS A 37 -15.78 -0.41 4.06
N GLY A 38 -16.44 0.43 4.85
CA GLY A 38 -16.49 1.87 4.58
C GLY A 38 -15.10 2.48 4.58
N VAL A 39 -14.89 3.50 3.74
CA VAL A 39 -13.64 4.29 3.65
C VAL A 39 -13.14 4.77 5.01
N ILE A 40 -14.07 5.11 5.92
CA ILE A 40 -13.77 5.54 7.29
C ILE A 40 -13.18 4.40 8.12
N GLN A 41 -13.68 3.18 7.96
CA GLN A 41 -13.16 2.03 8.70
C GLN A 41 -11.73 1.72 8.24
N GLU A 42 -11.48 1.82 6.94
CA GLU A 42 -10.13 1.68 6.40
C GLU A 42 -9.21 2.76 6.94
N PHE A 43 -9.63 4.02 6.90
CA PHE A 43 -8.86 5.14 7.44
C PHE A 43 -8.51 4.94 8.92
N LEU A 44 -9.49 4.56 9.75
CA LEU A 44 -9.29 4.34 11.19
C LEU A 44 -8.37 3.16 11.48
N HIS A 45 -8.36 2.14 10.61
CA HIS A 45 -7.41 1.03 10.72
C HIS A 45 -5.98 1.48 10.43
N HIS A 46 -5.79 2.42 9.52
CA HIS A 46 -4.47 2.93 9.09
C HIS A 46 -3.89 4.01 10.01
N PHE A 47 -4.76 4.76 10.68
CA PHE A 47 -4.38 5.89 11.51
C PHE A 47 -3.34 5.57 12.61
N PRO A 48 -3.43 4.47 13.38
CA PRO A 48 -2.43 4.13 14.38
C PRO A 48 -1.03 3.86 13.80
N TYR A 49 -0.98 3.25 12.61
CA TYR A 49 0.29 3.01 11.92
C TYR A 49 0.93 4.32 11.47
N ALA A 50 0.13 5.28 10.99
CA ALA A 50 0.62 6.62 10.64
C ALA A 50 1.21 7.36 11.86
N ILE A 51 0.51 7.35 13.00
CA ILE A 51 1.02 7.94 14.26
C ILE A 51 2.37 7.34 14.63
N PHE A 52 2.47 6.00 14.66
CA PHE A 52 3.69 5.33 15.06
C PHE A 52 4.83 5.58 14.07
N SER A 53 4.54 5.56 12.76
CA SER A 53 5.49 5.83 11.70
C SER A 53 6.06 7.25 11.79
N VAL A 54 5.20 8.27 11.91
CA VAL A 54 5.66 9.67 12.04
C VAL A 54 6.49 9.85 13.31
N ALA A 55 6.08 9.26 14.44
CA ALA A 55 6.85 9.31 15.67
C ALA A 55 8.25 8.68 15.49
N LEU A 56 8.32 7.51 14.85
CA LEU A 56 9.58 6.83 14.58
C LEU A 56 10.47 7.65 13.62
N SER A 57 9.89 8.25 12.59
CA SER A 57 10.62 9.10 11.65
C SER A 57 11.19 10.35 12.32
N MET A 58 10.46 10.96 13.26
CA MET A 58 10.95 12.10 14.05
C MET A 58 12.08 11.70 15.01
N ILE A 59 12.00 10.52 15.61
CA ILE A 59 13.10 9.96 16.42
C ILE A 59 14.35 9.78 15.55
N ILE A 60 14.19 9.17 14.37
CA ILE A 60 15.30 8.97 13.42
C ILE A 60 15.92 10.32 13.02
N LEU A 61 15.09 11.31 12.64
CA LEU A 61 15.56 12.65 12.30
C LEU A 61 16.31 13.30 13.48
N SER A 62 15.78 13.20 14.69
CA SER A 62 16.41 13.75 15.91
C SER A 62 17.78 13.12 16.18
N LEU A 63 17.90 11.80 15.97
CA LEU A 63 19.17 11.09 16.13
C LEU A 63 20.17 11.50 15.05
N LEU A 64 19.73 11.68 13.81
CA LEU A 64 20.60 12.15 12.72
C LEU A 64 21.07 13.59 12.96
N ASP A 65 20.18 14.47 13.38
CA ASP A 65 20.48 15.88 13.69
C ASP A 65 21.45 16.01 14.88
N TYR A 66 21.23 15.21 15.93
CA TYR A 66 22.14 15.15 17.09
C TYR A 66 23.55 14.69 16.70
N ASN A 67 23.67 13.64 15.87
CA ASN A 67 24.97 13.14 15.43
C ASN A 67 25.63 14.05 14.38
N GLY A 68 24.84 14.79 13.60
CA GLY A 68 25.29 15.72 12.57
C GLY A 68 25.59 17.12 13.09
N GLN A 69 25.47 17.38 14.40
CA GLN A 69 25.67 18.71 14.99
C GLN A 69 27.09 19.27 14.80
N ALA A 70 28.07 18.42 14.48
CA ALA A 70 29.44 18.83 14.13
C ALA A 70 29.61 19.23 12.65
N ASP A 71 28.63 18.93 11.79
CA ASP A 71 28.67 19.26 10.37
C ASP A 71 28.11 20.68 10.11
N ASN A 72 28.53 21.29 8.99
CA ASN A 72 27.95 22.56 8.57
C ASN A 72 26.55 22.36 7.96
N LEU A 73 25.71 23.39 8.02
CA LEU A 73 24.32 23.33 7.57
C LEU A 73 24.19 22.80 6.13
N GLU A 74 25.06 23.27 5.22
CA GLU A 74 25.06 22.85 3.81
C GLU A 74 25.24 21.33 3.65
N ARG A 75 26.16 20.72 4.41
CA ARG A 75 26.39 19.28 4.37
C ARG A 75 25.22 18.49 4.93
N SER A 76 24.60 18.97 6.00
CA SER A 76 23.38 18.35 6.56
C SER A 76 22.21 18.42 5.57
N CYS A 77 21.99 19.57 4.92
CA CYS A 77 20.95 19.72 3.90
C CYS A 77 21.18 18.78 2.71
N SER A 78 22.42 18.65 2.23
CA SER A 78 22.75 17.70 1.17
C SER A 78 22.50 16.25 1.58
N GLY A 79 22.80 15.89 2.83
CA GLY A 79 22.54 14.55 3.37
C GLY A 79 21.05 14.25 3.45
N PHE A 80 20.26 15.17 4.00
CA PHE A 80 18.81 15.04 4.07
C PHE A 80 18.16 15.02 2.68
N HIS A 81 18.68 15.78 1.72
CA HIS A 81 18.21 15.73 0.33
C HIS A 81 18.42 14.33 -0.30
N MET A 82 19.58 13.72 -0.07
CA MET A 82 19.84 12.34 -0.53
C MET A 82 18.92 11.32 0.15
N LEU A 83 18.68 11.47 1.46
CA LEU A 83 17.76 10.60 2.19
C LEU A 83 16.33 10.77 1.69
N PHE A 84 15.88 12.01 1.46
CA PHE A 84 14.58 12.30 0.87
C PHE A 84 14.38 11.53 -0.44
N HIS A 85 15.29 11.67 -1.41
CA HIS A 85 15.18 10.95 -2.69
C HIS A 85 15.17 9.44 -2.51
N SER A 86 16.05 8.91 -1.65
CA SER A 86 16.13 7.48 -1.37
C SER A 86 14.81 6.92 -0.82
N PHE A 87 14.24 7.57 0.20
CA PHE A 87 12.98 7.16 0.80
C PHE A 87 11.80 7.39 -0.15
N HIS A 88 11.76 8.51 -0.88
CA HIS A 88 10.68 8.79 -1.83
C HIS A 88 10.61 7.75 -2.97
N PHE A 89 11.76 7.34 -3.52
CA PHE A 89 11.79 6.31 -4.57
C PHE A 89 11.37 4.94 -4.04
N LEU A 90 11.80 4.58 -2.82
CA LEU A 90 11.32 3.37 -2.16
C LEU A 90 9.81 3.43 -1.88
N HIS A 91 9.29 4.59 -1.47
CA HIS A 91 7.86 4.78 -1.26
C HIS A 91 7.09 4.50 -2.55
N ILE A 92 7.51 5.05 -3.69
CA ILE A 92 6.89 4.80 -5.00
C ILE A 92 6.88 3.31 -5.34
N LEU A 93 7.97 2.59 -5.09
CA LEU A 93 8.07 1.15 -5.31
C LEU A 93 7.04 0.38 -4.48
N PHE A 94 6.95 0.66 -3.18
CA PHE A 94 6.00 -0.02 -2.29
C PHE A 94 4.55 0.36 -2.59
N ALA A 95 4.26 1.64 -2.84
CA ALA A 95 2.92 2.12 -3.20
C ALA A 95 2.44 1.47 -4.51
N SER A 96 3.31 1.37 -5.52
CA SER A 96 2.99 0.69 -6.78
C SER A 96 2.76 -0.81 -6.60
N THR A 97 3.60 -1.48 -5.80
CA THR A 97 3.42 -2.90 -5.45
C THR A 97 2.06 -3.11 -4.77
N GLY A 98 1.74 -2.31 -3.75
CA GLY A 98 0.48 -2.36 -3.00
C GLY A 98 -0.73 -2.12 -3.89
N THR A 99 -0.70 -1.07 -4.70
CA THR A 99 -1.75 -0.71 -5.65
C THR A 99 -2.06 -1.86 -6.62
N VAL A 100 -1.04 -2.50 -7.20
CA VAL A 100 -1.19 -3.66 -8.09
C VAL A 100 -1.84 -4.85 -7.38
N LEU A 101 -1.39 -5.13 -6.15
CA LEU A 101 -1.92 -6.23 -5.34
C LEU A 101 -3.37 -6.00 -4.94
N THR A 102 -3.70 -4.81 -4.43
CA THR A 102 -5.07 -4.45 -4.05
C THR A 102 -5.99 -4.54 -5.26
N TYR A 103 -5.63 -3.93 -6.38
CA TYR A 103 -6.45 -4.00 -7.59
C TYR A 103 -6.67 -5.45 -8.03
N SER A 104 -5.61 -6.24 -8.10
CA SER A 104 -5.68 -7.64 -8.55
C SER A 104 -6.48 -8.52 -7.60
N ARG A 105 -6.52 -8.19 -6.30
CA ARG A 105 -7.28 -8.92 -5.28
C ARG A 105 -8.79 -8.69 -5.38
N PHE A 106 -9.20 -7.45 -5.66
CA PHE A 106 -10.62 -7.07 -5.69
C PHE A 106 -11.25 -7.12 -7.08
N ALA A 107 -10.45 -7.01 -8.14
CA ALA A 107 -10.94 -7.07 -9.50
C ALA A 107 -11.38 -8.50 -9.85
N LYS A 108 -12.58 -8.64 -10.44
CA LYS A 108 -13.09 -9.95 -10.88
C LYS A 108 -12.32 -10.50 -12.08
N ASN A 109 -11.90 -9.62 -13.00
CA ASN A 109 -11.18 -10.00 -14.23
C ASN A 109 -10.03 -9.01 -14.48
N PRO A 110 -8.98 -9.02 -13.64
CA PRO A 110 -7.89 -8.03 -13.71
C PRO A 110 -7.12 -8.17 -15.02
N THR A 111 -7.42 -7.29 -15.98
CA THR A 111 -6.63 -7.19 -17.22
C THR A 111 -5.25 -6.60 -16.92
N LEU A 112 -4.22 -7.09 -17.64
CA LEU A 112 -2.85 -6.59 -17.47
C LEU A 112 -2.79 -5.08 -17.70
N ILE A 113 -3.44 -4.56 -18.75
CA ILE A 113 -3.40 -3.14 -19.10
C ILE A 113 -3.95 -2.24 -17.99
N LYS A 114 -5.09 -2.60 -17.38
CA LYS A 114 -5.66 -1.82 -16.28
C LYS A 114 -4.81 -1.91 -15.03
N THR A 115 -4.27 -3.10 -14.74
CA THR A 115 -3.36 -3.30 -13.62
C THR A 115 -2.13 -2.41 -13.75
N LEU A 116 -1.53 -2.33 -14.94
CA LEU A 116 -0.39 -1.45 -15.23
C LEU A 116 -0.79 0.02 -15.08
N LEU A 117 -1.93 0.45 -15.64
CA LEU A 117 -2.37 1.84 -15.57
C LEU A 117 -2.63 2.28 -14.13
N ILE A 118 -3.38 1.51 -13.34
CA ILE A 118 -3.73 1.88 -11.96
C ILE A 118 -2.46 1.81 -11.09
N GLY A 119 -1.67 0.74 -11.22
CA GLY A 119 -0.42 0.53 -10.51
C GLY A 119 0.68 1.53 -10.83
N THR A 120 0.55 2.31 -11.91
CA THR A 120 1.49 3.40 -12.25
C THR A 120 0.91 4.77 -11.92
N ILE A 121 -0.29 5.08 -12.40
CA ILE A 121 -0.87 6.43 -12.30
C ILE A 121 -1.16 6.81 -10.85
N SER A 122 -1.70 5.89 -10.04
CA SER A 122 -2.06 6.20 -8.65
C SER A 122 -0.83 6.57 -7.80
N PRO A 123 0.22 5.73 -7.70
CA PRO A 123 1.44 6.09 -6.96
C PRO A 123 2.12 7.36 -7.46
N MET A 124 2.17 7.58 -8.78
CA MET A 124 2.79 8.79 -9.34
C MET A 124 2.14 10.08 -8.82
N ILE A 125 0.82 10.08 -8.60
CA ILE A 125 0.10 11.27 -8.10
C ILE A 125 0.21 11.35 -6.58
N PHE A 126 -0.13 10.28 -5.88
CA PHE A 126 -0.32 10.33 -4.44
C PHE A 126 0.99 10.31 -3.65
N CYS A 127 2.07 9.69 -4.14
CA CYS A 127 3.38 9.79 -3.48
C CYS A 127 3.95 11.22 -3.56
N ILE A 128 3.69 11.96 -4.65
CA ILE A 128 4.07 13.37 -4.74
C ILE A 128 3.20 14.20 -3.78
N LEU A 129 1.91 13.88 -3.71
CA LEU A 129 1.00 14.58 -2.81
C LEU A 129 1.41 14.40 -1.33
N SER A 130 1.71 13.18 -0.91
CA SER A 130 2.09 12.85 0.47
C SER A 130 3.48 13.36 0.85
N ASP A 131 4.49 13.17 0.00
CA ASP A 131 5.89 13.34 0.39
C ASP A 131 6.44 14.74 0.07
N VAL A 132 5.78 15.48 -0.82
CA VAL A 132 6.25 16.78 -1.34
C VAL A 132 5.22 17.87 -1.11
N LEU A 133 4.02 17.75 -1.69
CA LEU A 133 3.06 18.85 -1.72
C LEU A 133 2.47 19.17 -0.35
N LEU A 134 2.00 18.16 0.39
CA LEU A 134 1.43 18.38 1.72
C LEU A 134 2.50 18.80 2.75
N PRO A 135 3.71 18.21 2.77
CA PRO A 135 4.80 18.70 3.62
C PRO A 135 5.23 20.13 3.29
N TYR A 136 5.32 20.50 2.00
CA TYR A 136 5.55 21.88 1.57
C TYR A 136 4.47 22.83 2.08
N LEU A 137 3.19 22.46 1.90
CA LEU A 137 2.06 23.26 2.35
C LEU A 137 2.03 23.39 3.88
N SER A 138 2.49 22.36 4.59
CA SER A 138 2.61 22.37 6.05
C SER A 138 3.67 23.36 6.53
N GLY A 139 4.84 23.39 5.88
CA GLY A 139 5.86 24.40 6.16
C GLY A 139 5.37 25.82 5.85
N TYR A 140 4.71 26.00 4.70
CA TYR A 140 4.08 27.27 4.34
C TYR A 140 3.04 27.73 5.38
N ALA A 141 2.17 26.82 5.86
CA ALA A 141 1.19 27.11 6.89
C ALA A 141 1.81 27.47 8.25
N LEU A 142 3.04 27.01 8.51
CA LEU A 142 3.83 27.32 9.70
C LEU A 142 4.71 28.59 9.54
N GLY A 143 4.59 29.29 8.40
CA GLY A 143 5.32 30.52 8.10
C GLY A 143 6.77 30.30 7.70
N VAL A 144 7.11 29.09 7.23
CA VAL A 144 8.46 28.74 6.76
C VAL A 144 8.50 28.83 5.24
N GLU A 145 9.44 29.61 4.72
CA GLU A 145 9.73 29.65 3.29
C GLU A 145 10.51 28.41 2.89
N MET A 146 9.86 27.52 2.14
CA MET A 146 10.47 26.31 1.61
C MET A 146 10.60 26.39 0.09
N ASP A 147 11.55 25.64 -0.46
CA ASP A 147 11.71 25.46 -1.90
C ASP A 147 10.88 24.27 -2.40
N LEU A 148 10.03 24.50 -3.41
CA LEU A 148 9.23 23.43 -3.99
C LEU A 148 10.07 22.57 -4.95
N HIS A 149 10.33 21.32 -4.56
CA HIS A 149 11.05 20.35 -5.40
C HIS A 149 10.13 19.21 -5.82
N ILE A 150 9.79 19.15 -7.12
CA ILE A 150 8.97 18.08 -7.69
C ILE A 150 9.87 17.04 -8.35
N CYS A 151 10.04 15.88 -7.70
CA CYS A 151 10.89 14.78 -8.16
C CYS A 151 10.55 14.31 -9.58
N PHE A 152 9.27 14.27 -9.94
CA PHE A 152 8.86 13.76 -11.26
C PHE A 152 9.35 14.62 -12.44
N TYR A 153 9.64 15.91 -12.19
CA TYR A 153 10.19 16.81 -13.21
C TYR A 153 11.71 16.76 -13.26
N ARG A 154 12.37 16.67 -12.09
CA ARG A 154 13.84 16.78 -11.98
C ARG A 154 14.56 15.43 -12.01
N GLU A 155 13.93 14.40 -11.47
CA GLU A 155 14.52 13.09 -11.18
C GLU A 155 13.76 11.94 -11.88
N LEU A 156 13.08 12.23 -13.00
CA LEU A 156 12.23 11.25 -13.69
C LEU A 156 12.99 9.94 -14.02
N HIS A 157 14.26 10.06 -14.37
CA HIS A 157 15.14 8.93 -14.67
C HIS A 157 15.35 7.99 -13.48
N ASN A 158 15.29 8.49 -12.25
CA ASN A 158 15.35 7.69 -11.02
C ASN A 158 13.97 7.20 -10.59
N VAL A 159 12.91 7.99 -10.81
CA VAL A 159 11.54 7.60 -10.47
C VAL A 159 11.07 6.40 -11.29
N LEU A 160 11.33 6.39 -12.61
CA LEU A 160 10.81 5.36 -13.52
C LEU A 160 11.28 3.93 -13.18
N PRO A 161 12.56 3.66 -12.89
CA PRO A 161 13.02 2.33 -12.47
C PRO A 161 12.31 1.80 -11.22
N PHE A 162 12.14 2.64 -10.19
CA PHE A 162 11.50 2.22 -8.94
C PHE A 162 9.99 1.98 -9.14
N LEU A 163 9.33 2.82 -9.93
CA LEU A 163 7.94 2.62 -10.33
C LEU A 163 7.77 1.30 -11.09
N LEU A 164 8.61 1.06 -12.11
CA LEU A 164 8.58 -0.17 -12.90
C LEU A 164 8.82 -1.41 -12.01
N MET A 165 9.82 -1.35 -11.13
CA MET A 165 10.12 -2.44 -10.21
C MET A 165 8.97 -2.69 -9.23
N GLY A 166 8.28 -1.64 -8.76
CA GLY A 166 7.10 -1.78 -7.92
C GLY A 166 5.96 -2.51 -8.62
N VAL A 167 5.65 -2.11 -9.86
CA VAL A 167 4.64 -2.79 -10.68
C VAL A 167 5.02 -4.26 -10.93
N LEU A 168 6.26 -4.52 -11.36
CA LEU A 168 6.75 -5.87 -11.63
C LEU A 168 6.70 -6.74 -10.38
N ASN A 169 7.15 -6.20 -9.24
CA ASN A 169 7.09 -6.89 -7.96
C ASN A 169 5.64 -7.26 -7.61
N GLY A 170 4.69 -6.32 -7.75
CA GLY A 170 3.26 -6.59 -7.55
C GLY A 170 2.71 -7.69 -8.48
N LEU A 171 3.13 -7.70 -9.75
CA LEU A 171 2.72 -8.73 -10.73
C LEU A 171 3.32 -10.10 -10.43
N VAL A 172 4.57 -10.17 -9.96
CA VAL A 172 5.20 -11.42 -9.54
C VAL A 172 4.49 -11.95 -8.29
N LEU A 173 4.28 -11.09 -7.31
CA LEU A 173 3.71 -11.49 -6.03
C LEU A 173 2.25 -11.94 -6.15
N LYS A 174 1.44 -11.30 -7.02
CA LYS A 174 0.07 -11.78 -7.30
C LYS A 174 0.05 -13.18 -7.91
N SER A 175 1.11 -13.56 -8.64
CA SER A 175 1.20 -14.84 -9.35
C SER A 175 1.62 -15.98 -8.41
N HIS A 176 2.28 -15.66 -7.29
CA HIS A 176 2.69 -16.64 -6.28
C HIS A 176 1.65 -16.69 -5.14
N HIS A 177 0.70 -17.63 -5.29
CA HIS A 177 -0.42 -17.86 -4.37
C HIS A 177 0.05 -18.52 -3.05
N SER A 178 0.69 -17.77 -2.15
CA SER A 178 1.16 -18.29 -0.85
C SER A 178 0.66 -17.47 0.35
N ALA A 179 0.61 -18.10 1.52
CA ALA A 179 0.27 -17.46 2.81
C ALA A 179 1.15 -16.24 3.14
N ALA A 180 2.30 -16.08 2.46
CA ALA A 180 3.15 -14.89 2.57
C ALA A 180 2.47 -13.61 2.05
N LEU A 181 1.39 -13.70 1.24
CA LEU A 181 0.71 -12.54 0.69
C LEU A 181 0.05 -11.66 1.77
N ASN A 182 -0.52 -12.26 2.81
CA ASN A 182 -1.15 -11.51 3.91
C ASN A 182 -0.11 -10.86 4.82
N VAL A 183 0.98 -11.56 5.12
CA VAL A 183 2.11 -11.02 5.90
C VAL A 183 2.83 -9.92 5.13
N PHE A 184 3.04 -10.12 3.83
CA PHE A 184 3.59 -9.09 2.95
C PHE A 184 2.64 -7.90 2.82
N SER A 185 1.34 -8.10 2.68
CA SER A 185 0.36 -7.01 2.59
C SER A 185 0.37 -6.14 3.85
N LEU A 186 0.37 -6.73 5.04
CA LEU A 186 0.39 -5.96 6.30
C LEU A 186 1.76 -5.30 6.56
N GLY A 187 2.84 -6.07 6.39
CA GLY A 187 4.20 -5.61 6.64
C GLY A 187 4.69 -4.57 5.62
N SER A 188 4.30 -4.73 4.35
CA SER A 188 4.59 -3.74 3.30
C SER A 188 3.80 -2.45 3.53
N HIS A 189 2.56 -2.51 4.04
CA HIS A 189 1.79 -1.31 4.28
C HIS A 189 2.36 -0.48 5.44
N PHE A 190 2.71 -1.09 6.58
CA PHE A 190 3.42 -0.38 7.64
C PHE A 190 4.74 0.23 7.13
N THR A 191 5.52 -0.57 6.40
CA THR A 191 6.79 -0.14 5.82
C THR A 191 6.61 1.02 4.85
N HIS A 192 5.57 1.01 4.00
CA HIS A 192 5.32 2.11 3.06
C HIS A 192 4.97 3.41 3.78
N ILE A 193 4.12 3.37 4.83
CA ILE A 193 3.78 4.55 5.63
C ILE A 193 5.02 5.11 6.32
N LEU A 194 5.86 4.24 6.89
CA LEU A 194 7.11 4.65 7.55
C LEU A 194 8.10 5.30 6.57
N ILE A 195 8.25 4.72 5.39
CA ILE A 195 9.12 5.25 4.34
C ILE A 195 8.59 6.60 3.83
N SER A 196 7.27 6.75 3.63
CA SER A 196 6.64 8.04 3.29
C SER A 196 6.83 9.08 4.39
N SER A 197 6.72 8.67 5.65
CA SER A 197 6.96 9.54 6.83
C SER A 197 8.40 10.07 6.86
N LEU A 198 9.38 9.19 6.61
CA LEU A 198 10.79 9.56 6.49
C LEU A 198 11.03 10.48 5.29
N ALA A 199 10.48 10.14 4.12
CA ALA A 199 10.58 10.97 2.92
C ALA A 199 10.05 12.39 3.18
N SER A 200 8.84 12.51 3.76
CA SER A 200 8.19 13.78 4.07
C SER A 200 9.00 14.65 5.04
N LEU A 201 9.53 14.04 6.12
CA LEU A 201 10.37 14.77 7.07
C LEU A 201 11.68 15.22 6.44
N PHE A 202 12.37 14.34 5.71
CA PHE A 202 13.63 14.69 5.04
C PHE A 202 13.41 15.74 3.96
N TYR A 203 12.28 15.72 3.25
CA TYR A 203 11.89 16.77 2.34
C TYR A 203 11.82 18.13 3.05
N MET A 204 11.08 18.20 4.17
CA MET A 204 10.91 19.44 4.93
C MET A 204 12.25 20.04 5.37
N VAL A 205 13.10 19.24 6.01
CA VAL A 205 14.37 19.74 6.55
C VAL A 205 15.43 20.02 5.48
N SER A 206 15.37 19.37 4.32
CA SER A 206 16.31 19.62 3.21
C SER A 206 15.93 20.82 2.36
N HIS A 207 14.65 21.25 2.38
CA HIS A 207 14.12 22.30 1.52
C HIS A 207 13.69 23.57 2.29
N GLY A 208 14.25 23.82 3.49
CA GLY A 208 14.07 25.09 4.19
C GLY A 208 13.67 24.98 5.65
N PHE A 209 13.06 23.88 6.08
CA PHE A 209 12.54 23.73 7.44
C PHE A 209 13.58 23.20 8.44
N HIS A 210 14.74 23.85 8.49
CA HIS A 210 15.86 23.44 9.32
C HIS A 210 15.55 23.49 10.83
N ASN A 211 14.86 24.55 11.29
CA ASN A 211 14.52 24.75 12.70
C ASN A 211 13.14 24.16 13.04
N TRP A 212 12.97 22.86 12.80
CA TRP A 212 11.69 22.17 12.98
C TRP A 212 11.33 21.88 14.45
N TYR A 213 12.33 21.76 15.32
CA TYR A 213 12.15 21.31 16.71
C TYR A 213 11.15 22.17 17.53
N PRO A 214 11.17 23.52 17.49
CA PRO A 214 10.19 24.33 18.23
C PRO A 214 8.74 24.14 17.79
N GLN A 215 8.52 23.69 16.55
CA GLN A 215 7.21 23.47 15.96
C GLN A 215 6.88 21.97 15.81
N MET A 216 7.64 21.08 16.46
CA MET A 216 7.58 19.64 16.26
C MET A 216 6.18 19.05 16.43
N GLY A 217 5.37 19.59 17.37
CA GLY A 217 4.01 19.12 17.60
C GLY A 217 3.07 19.39 16.43
N TYR A 218 3.20 20.55 15.78
CA TYR A 218 2.43 20.86 14.58
C TYR A 218 2.91 20.05 13.38
N VAL A 219 4.23 19.89 13.23
CA VAL A 219 4.82 19.04 12.17
C VAL A 219 4.30 17.61 12.31
N PHE A 220 4.28 17.06 13.52
CA PHE A 220 3.74 15.73 13.80
C PHE A 220 2.28 15.60 13.32
N LEU A 221 1.41 16.53 13.72
CA LEU A 221 -0.01 16.49 13.35
C LEU A 221 -0.22 16.63 11.84
N PHE A 222 0.47 17.57 11.20
CA PHE A 222 0.35 17.78 9.77
C PHE A 222 0.86 16.58 8.98
N LEU A 223 1.97 15.97 9.38
CA LEU A 223 2.50 14.79 8.70
C LEU A 223 1.61 13.56 8.84
N VAL A 224 1.01 13.33 10.02
CA VAL A 224 0.04 12.23 10.18
C VAL A 224 -1.07 12.36 9.14
N ILE A 225 -1.62 13.56 8.96
CA ILE A 225 -2.67 13.83 7.97
C ILE A 225 -2.13 13.73 6.54
N ALA A 226 -0.96 14.31 6.29
CA ALA A 226 -0.32 14.36 4.98
C ALA A 226 -0.01 12.97 4.41
N ILE A 227 0.10 11.97 5.28
CA ILE A 227 0.44 10.60 4.87
C ILE A 227 -0.82 9.76 4.82
N VAL A 228 -1.58 9.69 5.91
CA VAL A 228 -2.74 8.78 6.00
C VAL A 228 -3.79 9.08 4.92
N VAL A 229 -4.02 10.35 4.58
CA VAL A 229 -5.03 10.71 3.57
C VAL A 229 -4.59 10.25 2.18
N PRO A 230 -3.53 10.77 1.55
CA PRO A 230 -3.16 10.39 0.19
C PRO A 230 -2.76 8.91 0.05
N CYS A 231 -2.05 8.34 1.02
CA CYS A 231 -1.61 6.95 0.94
C CYS A 231 -2.78 5.96 0.99
N THR A 232 -3.75 6.14 1.90
CA THR A 232 -4.95 5.28 1.94
C THR A 232 -5.80 5.44 0.68
N PHE A 233 -5.88 6.65 0.12
CA PHE A 233 -6.55 6.87 -1.16
C PHE A 233 -5.89 6.09 -2.30
N SER A 234 -4.56 6.15 -2.40
CA SER A 234 -3.81 5.47 -3.45
C SER A 234 -3.87 3.94 -3.33
N ASP A 235 -3.65 3.42 -2.13
CA ASP A 235 -3.42 1.99 -1.92
C ASP A 235 -4.71 1.17 -1.87
N VAL A 236 -5.82 1.80 -1.48
CA VAL A 236 -7.08 1.10 -1.21
C VAL A 236 -8.22 1.65 -2.05
N ILE A 237 -8.54 2.93 -1.89
CA ILE A 237 -9.77 3.53 -2.45
C ILE A 237 -9.75 3.47 -3.98
N ILE A 238 -8.66 3.94 -4.61
CA ILE A 238 -8.55 4.00 -6.07
C ILE A 238 -8.57 2.59 -6.69
N PRO A 239 -7.72 1.63 -6.27
CA PRO A 239 -7.78 0.24 -6.75
C PRO A 239 -9.14 -0.40 -6.61
N MET A 240 -9.78 -0.28 -5.43
CA MET A 240 -11.09 -0.87 -5.18
C MET A 240 -12.17 -0.24 -6.05
N TYR A 241 -12.19 1.09 -6.17
CA TYR A 241 -13.15 1.79 -7.02
C TYR A 241 -13.10 1.31 -8.48
N PHE A 242 -11.89 1.16 -9.04
CA PHE A 242 -11.75 0.65 -10.41
C PHE A 242 -12.06 -0.85 -10.52
N ALA A 243 -11.81 -1.64 -9.48
CA ALA A 243 -12.16 -3.06 -9.44
C ALA A 243 -13.68 -3.29 -9.43
N TYR A 244 -14.44 -2.54 -8.63
CA TYR A 244 -15.91 -2.69 -8.55
C TYR A 244 -16.63 -2.25 -9.81
N LYS A 245 -16.06 -1.29 -10.56
CA LYS A 245 -16.63 -0.80 -11.82
C LYS A 245 -16.39 -1.75 -13.00
N GLU A 246 -15.64 -2.85 -12.82
CA GLU A 246 -15.48 -3.85 -13.88
C GLU A 246 -16.79 -4.61 -14.12
N PRO A 247 -17.41 -4.49 -15.31
CA PRO A 247 -18.64 -5.21 -15.61
C PRO A 247 -18.38 -6.72 -15.59
N ASN A 248 -19.32 -7.49 -15.04
CA ASN A 248 -19.37 -8.94 -15.27
C ASN A 248 -19.44 -9.16 -16.79
N LYS A 249 -18.35 -9.62 -17.41
CA LYS A 249 -18.46 -10.24 -18.73
C LYS A 249 -19.22 -11.54 -18.54
N LYS A 250 -20.52 -11.52 -18.87
CA LYS A 250 -21.29 -12.74 -19.14
C LYS A 250 -20.76 -13.41 -20.41
#